data_AF-A0A927KGN5-F1
#
_entry.id   AF-A0A927KGN5-F1
#
_cell.length_a   1.000
_cell.length_b   1.000
_cell.length_c   1.000
_cell.angle_alpha   90.00
_cell.angle_beta   90.00
_cell.angle_gamma   90.00
#
_symmetry.space_group_name_H-M   'P 1'
#
loop_
_entity.id
_entity.type
_entity.pdbx_description
1 polymer ?
#
loop_
_entity_poly.entity_id
_entity_poly.type
_entity_poly.pdbx_seq_one_letter_code
_entity_poly.pdbx_strand_id
1 'polypeptide(L)'
;MHENKNDAPTSKVFYRPIEASIRWAGLLRYEQVILASVSSPRNLPQSLDCPRWGELRLYTDRIYDGILNGELPFGQNGITARDIALIESPDLTVRHVDLKRWMRQHYPEQRPGFLFCRSERIAHPFISLETGQAMLVERLALKSALEQCKRQLRELQDQHDALLKQSTVIPACAQCPISDRAEATYLHIIGTMLELMLGQSPSGTPYSSFNSQESIATAMIAHHGELMGITDRTLQAKFAQARRKLRAAVS
;
A
#
# COMPACT_ATOMS: atom_id res chain seq x y z
N MET A 1 -49.78 4.87 -43.73
CA MET A 1 -51.04 5.17 -43.01
C MET A 1 -50.76 5.00 -41.53
N HIS A 2 -50.94 6.10 -40.78
CA HIS A 2 -50.91 6.31 -39.33
C HIS A 2 -49.87 5.59 -38.46
N GLU A 3 -48.70 6.24 -38.36
CA GLU A 3 -47.79 6.15 -37.23
C GLU A 3 -48.44 6.83 -36.00
N ASN A 4 -49.22 6.07 -35.22
CA ASN A 4 -49.83 6.58 -34.00
C ASN A 4 -48.81 6.44 -32.85
N LYS A 5 -47.84 7.36 -32.80
CA LYS A 5 -46.92 7.53 -31.67
C LYS A 5 -47.70 8.07 -30.47
N ASN A 6 -48.44 7.18 -29.81
CA ASN A 6 -48.92 7.41 -28.46
C ASN A 6 -47.71 7.22 -27.53
N ASP A 7 -46.82 8.21 -27.47
CA ASP A 7 -45.68 8.19 -26.54
C ASP A 7 -46.21 8.43 -25.12
N ALA A 8 -46.76 7.37 -24.52
CA ALA A 8 -47.15 7.34 -23.12
C ALA A 8 -45.96 7.83 -22.28
N PRO A 9 -46.18 8.69 -21.27
CA PRO A 9 -45.09 9.25 -20.50
C PRO A 9 -44.29 8.13 -19.83
N THR A 10 -42.97 8.22 -19.95
CA THR A 10 -42.04 7.24 -19.38
C THR A 10 -42.24 7.10 -17.87
N SER A 11 -42.47 8.23 -17.18
CA SER A 11 -42.72 8.30 -15.74
C SER A 11 -44.05 8.98 -15.44
N LYS A 12 -44.73 8.55 -14.36
CA LYS A 12 -45.96 9.11 -13.81
C LYS A 12 -45.77 9.40 -12.31
N VAL A 13 -46.69 10.16 -11.72
CA VAL A 13 -46.72 10.46 -10.27
C VAL A 13 -47.13 9.25 -9.45
N PHE A 14 -47.94 8.36 -10.03
CA PHE A 14 -48.37 7.09 -9.46
C PHE A 14 -48.65 6.09 -10.60
N TYR A 15 -48.72 4.81 -10.25
CA TYR A 15 -48.91 3.71 -11.19
C TYR A 15 -49.88 2.69 -10.63
N ARG A 16 -50.68 2.06 -11.49
CA ARG A 16 -51.27 0.75 -11.16
C ARG A 16 -50.15 -0.31 -11.12
N PRO A 17 -50.23 -1.38 -10.32
CA PRO A 17 -49.20 -2.41 -10.27
C PRO A 17 -48.81 -2.97 -11.65
N ILE A 18 -49.79 -3.20 -12.51
CA ILE A 18 -49.56 -3.65 -13.88
C ILE A 18 -48.80 -2.62 -14.72
N GLU A 19 -49.11 -1.33 -14.59
CA GLU A 19 -48.44 -0.25 -15.33
C GLU A 19 -46.97 -0.07 -14.90
N ALA A 20 -46.70 -0.22 -13.60
CA ALA A 20 -45.35 -0.22 -13.06
C ALA A 20 -44.56 -1.43 -13.55
N SER A 21 -45.19 -2.60 -13.57
CA SER A 21 -44.57 -3.85 -14.05
C SER A 21 -44.23 -3.80 -15.54
N ILE A 22 -45.12 -3.24 -16.38
CA ILE A 22 -44.85 -3.01 -17.80
C ILE A 22 -43.61 -2.14 -17.98
N ARG A 23 -43.49 -1.06 -17.21
CA ARG A 23 -42.33 -0.14 -17.26
C ARG A 23 -41.06 -0.79 -16.72
N TRP A 24 -41.17 -1.62 -15.68
CA TRP A 24 -40.04 -2.37 -15.13
C TRP A 24 -39.53 -3.42 -16.14
N ALA A 25 -40.42 -4.14 -16.81
CA ALA A 25 -40.09 -5.09 -17.87
C ALA A 25 -39.64 -4.43 -19.18
N GLY A 26 -39.71 -3.09 -19.30
CA GLY A 26 -39.35 -2.38 -20.53
C GLY A 26 -40.32 -2.64 -21.69
N LEU A 27 -41.58 -2.96 -21.38
CA LEU A 27 -42.63 -3.35 -22.34
C LEU A 27 -43.59 -2.20 -22.67
N LEU A 28 -43.16 -0.95 -22.49
CA LEU A 28 -44.03 0.23 -22.69
C LEU A 28 -44.66 0.29 -24.09
N ARG A 29 -43.95 -0.20 -25.12
CA ARG A 29 -44.46 -0.30 -26.49
C ARG A 29 -45.66 -1.25 -26.65
N TYR A 30 -45.80 -2.21 -25.74
CA TYR A 30 -46.88 -3.20 -25.72
C TYR A 30 -47.97 -2.87 -24.68
N GLU A 31 -47.90 -1.70 -24.02
CA GLU A 31 -48.79 -1.34 -22.90
C GLU A 31 -50.27 -1.51 -23.26
N GLN A 32 -50.70 -1.01 -24.42
CA GLN A 32 -52.09 -1.12 -24.87
C GLN A 32 -52.53 -2.57 -25.10
N VAL A 33 -51.69 -3.39 -25.74
CA VAL A 33 -52.00 -4.81 -26.04
C VAL A 33 -52.09 -5.61 -24.74
N ILE A 34 -51.16 -5.38 -23.82
CA ILE A 34 -51.14 -6.01 -22.51
C ILE A 34 -52.39 -5.63 -21.71
N LEU A 35 -52.69 -4.33 -21.59
CA LEU A 35 -53.85 -3.86 -20.82
C LEU A 35 -55.18 -4.35 -21.41
N ALA A 36 -55.29 -4.49 -22.73
CA ALA A 36 -56.48 -5.06 -23.37
C ALA A 36 -56.66 -6.56 -23.11
N SER A 37 -55.56 -7.28 -22.86
CA SER A 37 -55.55 -8.74 -22.67
C SER A 37 -55.71 -9.16 -21.21
N VAL A 38 -55.62 -8.21 -20.27
CA VAL A 38 -55.67 -8.46 -18.83
C VAL A 38 -57.07 -8.13 -18.30
N SER A 39 -57.80 -9.17 -17.91
CA SER A 39 -59.16 -9.01 -17.37
C SER A 39 -59.19 -8.63 -15.89
N SER A 40 -58.13 -8.94 -15.14
CA SER A 40 -58.00 -8.64 -13.72
C SER A 40 -56.58 -8.15 -13.41
N PRO A 41 -56.42 -7.11 -12.57
CA PRO A 41 -55.11 -6.54 -12.27
C PRO A 41 -54.16 -7.51 -11.55
N ARG A 42 -54.70 -8.52 -10.86
CA ARG A 42 -53.93 -9.54 -10.12
C ARG A 42 -53.75 -10.85 -10.91
N ASN A 43 -54.72 -11.20 -11.76
CA ASN A 43 -54.71 -12.46 -12.48
C ASN A 43 -54.32 -12.25 -13.94
N LEU A 44 -53.01 -12.30 -14.19
CA LEU A 44 -52.45 -12.24 -15.54
C LEU A 44 -52.66 -13.58 -16.29
N PRO A 45 -52.98 -13.54 -17.59
CA PRO A 45 -53.07 -14.75 -18.42
C PRO A 45 -51.81 -15.63 -18.33
N GLN A 46 -51.98 -16.95 -18.42
CA GLN A 46 -50.86 -17.88 -18.34
C GLN A 46 -49.85 -17.68 -19.48
N SER A 47 -50.35 -17.43 -20.69
CA SER A 47 -49.55 -17.13 -21.88
C SER A 47 -50.14 -15.94 -22.64
N LEU A 48 -49.28 -15.04 -23.07
CA LEU A 48 -49.59 -13.96 -24.01
C LEU A 48 -48.45 -13.88 -25.02
N ASP A 49 -48.75 -13.62 -26.28
CA ASP A 49 -47.74 -13.40 -27.33
C ASP A 49 -47.10 -12.01 -27.14
N CYS A 50 -46.23 -11.92 -26.14
CA CYS A 50 -45.54 -10.69 -25.75
C CYS A 50 -44.13 -11.04 -25.27
N PRO A 51 -43.09 -10.33 -25.75
CA PRO A 51 -41.73 -10.56 -25.28
C PRO A 51 -41.66 -10.32 -23.77
N ARG A 52 -40.86 -11.13 -23.06
CA ARG A 52 -40.60 -11.00 -21.61
C ARG A 52 -41.86 -11.08 -20.73
N TRP A 53 -42.93 -11.77 -21.18
CA TRP A 53 -44.15 -11.99 -20.40
C TRP A 53 -43.90 -12.57 -19.00
N GLY A 54 -42.95 -13.50 -18.88
CA GLY A 54 -42.56 -14.08 -17.58
C GLY A 54 -42.00 -13.04 -16.59
N GLU A 55 -41.23 -12.07 -17.07
CA GLU A 55 -40.72 -10.99 -16.22
C GLU A 55 -41.82 -10.03 -15.79
N LEU A 56 -42.76 -9.71 -16.69
CA LEU A 56 -43.91 -8.88 -16.36
C LEU A 56 -44.72 -9.51 -15.20
N ARG A 57 -44.98 -10.82 -15.28
CA ARG A 57 -45.67 -11.57 -14.22
C ARG A 57 -44.89 -11.50 -12.91
N LEU A 58 -43.59 -11.81 -12.95
CA LEU A 58 -42.72 -11.74 -11.79
C LEU A 58 -42.70 -10.36 -11.12
N TYR A 59 -42.59 -9.28 -11.91
CA TYR A 59 -42.60 -7.91 -11.36
C TYR A 59 -43.98 -7.53 -10.78
N THR A 60 -45.06 -8.00 -11.41
CA THR A 60 -46.42 -7.81 -10.87
C THR A 60 -46.55 -8.51 -9.52
N ASP A 61 -46.13 -9.78 -9.44
CA ASP A 61 -46.16 -10.58 -8.22
C ASP A 61 -45.32 -9.92 -7.12
N ARG A 62 -44.13 -9.42 -7.43
CA ARG A 62 -43.26 -8.70 -6.47
C ARG A 62 -43.89 -7.42 -5.93
N ILE A 63 -44.56 -6.64 -6.78
CA ILE A 63 -45.24 -5.42 -6.32
C ILE A 63 -46.39 -5.78 -5.39
N TYR A 64 -47.19 -6.79 -5.72
CA TYR A 64 -48.27 -7.26 -4.86
C TYR A 64 -47.74 -7.88 -3.56
N ASP A 65 -46.64 -8.62 -3.61
CA ASP A 65 -45.97 -9.16 -2.43
C ASP A 65 -45.52 -8.05 -1.47
N GLY A 66 -44.86 -6.99 -1.99
CA GLY A 66 -44.49 -5.83 -1.18
C GLY A 66 -45.69 -5.10 -0.58
N ILE A 67 -46.82 -5.05 -1.30
CA ILE A 67 -48.08 -4.48 -0.79
C ILE A 67 -48.67 -5.33 0.34
N LEU A 68 -48.76 -6.65 0.13
CA LEU A 68 -49.38 -7.59 1.07
C LEU A 68 -48.58 -7.73 2.37
N ASN A 69 -47.25 -7.63 2.30
CA ASN A 69 -46.37 -7.64 3.46
C ASN A 69 -46.20 -6.26 4.12
N GLY A 70 -46.86 -5.22 3.62
CA GLY A 70 -46.86 -3.87 4.21
C GLY A 70 -45.57 -3.07 3.97
N GLU A 71 -44.70 -3.52 3.07
CA GLU A 71 -43.44 -2.85 2.71
C GLU A 71 -43.65 -1.72 1.70
N LEU A 72 -44.62 -1.88 0.81
CA LEU A 72 -44.93 -0.94 -0.27
C LEU A 72 -46.27 -0.22 -0.01
N PRO A 73 -46.25 1.08 0.35
CA PRO A 73 -47.47 1.87 0.51
C PRO A 73 -48.28 1.95 -0.79
N PHE A 74 -49.58 1.74 -0.68
CA PHE A 74 -50.52 1.81 -1.79
C PHE A 74 -51.74 2.67 -1.42
N GLY A 75 -52.66 2.84 -2.37
CA GLY A 75 -53.93 3.52 -2.17
C GLY A 75 -54.65 3.70 -3.50
N GLN A 76 -55.35 4.82 -3.69
CA GLN A 76 -56.16 5.07 -4.89
C GLN A 76 -55.88 6.48 -5.41
N ASN A 77 -55.83 6.64 -6.74
CA ASN A 77 -55.63 7.93 -7.41
C ASN A 77 -54.40 8.72 -6.88
N GLY A 78 -53.34 8.02 -6.48
CA GLY A 78 -52.11 8.62 -5.96
C GLY A 78 -52.18 9.09 -4.50
N ILE A 79 -53.31 8.89 -3.81
CA ILE A 79 -53.45 9.11 -2.37
C ILE A 79 -53.17 7.79 -1.66
N THR A 80 -52.16 7.79 -0.79
CA THR A 80 -51.82 6.61 0.01
C THR A 80 -52.93 6.34 1.03
N ALA A 81 -53.50 5.15 0.99
CA ALA A 81 -54.55 4.67 1.88
C ALA A 81 -54.25 3.20 2.22
N ARG A 82 -54.29 2.84 3.50
CA ARG A 82 -54.04 1.45 3.95
C ARG A 82 -55.33 0.62 3.98
N ASP A 83 -56.16 0.78 2.95
CA ASP A 83 -57.41 0.04 2.83
C ASP A 83 -57.19 -1.27 2.06
N ILE A 84 -57.27 -2.38 2.78
CA ILE A 84 -57.08 -3.74 2.25
C ILE A 84 -58.09 -4.05 1.14
N ALA A 85 -59.28 -3.43 1.15
CA ALA A 85 -60.28 -3.62 0.10
C ALA A 85 -59.79 -3.17 -1.28
N LEU A 86 -58.80 -2.26 -1.34
CA LEU A 86 -58.21 -1.79 -2.60
C LEU A 86 -57.32 -2.83 -3.28
N ILE A 87 -56.86 -3.87 -2.57
CA ILE A 87 -55.90 -4.84 -3.13
C ILE A 87 -56.47 -5.56 -4.37
N GLU A 88 -57.77 -5.84 -4.35
CA GLU A 88 -58.48 -6.45 -5.48
C GLU A 88 -59.07 -5.43 -6.46
N SER A 89 -58.95 -4.12 -6.16
CA SER A 89 -59.52 -3.05 -6.97
C SER A 89 -58.63 -2.74 -8.18
N PRO A 90 -59.22 -2.50 -9.37
CA PRO A 90 -58.48 -2.00 -10.54
C PRO A 90 -57.94 -0.57 -10.34
N ASP A 91 -58.46 0.17 -9.36
CA ASP A 91 -58.05 1.54 -9.05
C ASP A 91 -56.86 1.60 -8.07
N LEU A 92 -56.34 0.44 -7.65
CA LEU A 92 -55.15 0.34 -6.83
C LEU A 92 -53.97 1.07 -7.48
N THR A 93 -53.37 2.00 -6.75
CA THR A 93 -52.23 2.78 -7.19
C THR A 93 -51.10 2.77 -6.15
N VAL A 94 -49.87 2.84 -6.65
CA VAL A 94 -48.66 3.02 -5.88
C VAL A 94 -48.00 4.31 -6.34
N ARG A 95 -47.64 5.19 -5.40
CA ARG A 95 -46.96 6.45 -5.74
C ARG A 95 -45.55 6.18 -6.26
N HIS A 96 -45.10 6.99 -7.20
CA HIS A 96 -43.75 6.92 -7.76
C HIS A 96 -42.67 6.94 -6.69
N VAL A 97 -42.78 7.86 -5.73
CA VAL A 97 -41.76 8.04 -4.68
C VAL A 97 -41.66 6.81 -3.78
N ASP A 98 -42.81 6.19 -3.47
CA ASP A 98 -42.86 5.02 -2.61
C ASP A 98 -42.34 3.77 -3.34
N LEU A 99 -42.74 3.57 -4.59
CA LEU A 99 -42.19 2.50 -5.45
C LEU A 99 -40.68 2.65 -5.63
N LYS A 100 -40.19 3.88 -5.88
CA LYS A 100 -38.76 4.17 -6.00
C LYS A 100 -38.00 3.85 -4.71
N ARG A 101 -38.56 4.20 -3.54
CA ARG A 101 -37.94 3.93 -2.23
C ARG A 101 -37.89 2.43 -1.95
N TRP A 102 -39.00 1.72 -2.16
CA TRP A 102 -39.08 0.27 -1.98
C TRP A 102 -38.11 -0.47 -2.92
N MET A 103 -38.03 -0.09 -4.19
CA MET A 103 -37.07 -0.69 -5.12
C MET A 103 -35.60 -0.45 -4.71
N ARG A 104 -35.26 0.73 -4.19
CA ARG A 104 -33.89 0.99 -3.68
C ARG A 104 -33.51 0.08 -2.53
N GLN A 105 -34.47 -0.30 -1.69
CA GLN A 105 -34.26 -1.11 -0.49
C GLN A 105 -34.23 -2.61 -0.81
N HIS A 106 -35.22 -3.10 -1.56
CA HIS A 106 -35.40 -4.55 -1.78
C HIS A 106 -34.78 -5.05 -3.10
N TYR A 107 -34.56 -4.16 -4.08
CA TYR A 107 -34.02 -4.51 -5.39
C TYR A 107 -32.93 -3.51 -5.85
N PRO A 108 -31.87 -3.28 -5.05
CA PRO A 108 -30.89 -2.21 -5.28
C PRO A 108 -30.17 -2.29 -6.64
N GLU A 109 -30.05 -3.49 -7.19
CA GLU A 109 -29.45 -3.79 -8.49
C GLU A 109 -30.38 -3.49 -9.68
N GLN A 110 -31.70 -3.44 -9.45
CA GLN A 110 -32.68 -3.20 -10.49
C GLN A 110 -33.13 -1.74 -10.48
N ARG A 111 -32.62 -0.97 -11.45
CA ARG A 111 -32.91 0.46 -11.56
C ARG A 111 -33.57 0.81 -12.90
N PRO A 112 -34.87 0.51 -13.06
CA PRO A 112 -35.56 0.78 -14.31
C PRO A 112 -35.67 2.28 -14.56
N GLY A 113 -35.54 2.67 -15.84
CA GLY A 113 -35.40 4.08 -16.24
C GLY A 113 -36.60 4.97 -15.94
N PHE A 114 -37.77 4.40 -15.65
CA PHE A 114 -38.95 5.17 -15.27
C PHE A 114 -38.93 5.68 -13.83
N LEU A 115 -38.12 5.08 -12.94
CA LEU A 115 -37.97 5.50 -11.54
C LEU A 115 -36.62 6.19 -11.28
N PHE A 116 -35.59 5.76 -12.00
CA PHE A 116 -34.21 6.18 -11.74
C PHE A 116 -33.63 6.96 -12.91
N CYS A 117 -33.07 8.13 -12.62
CA CYS A 117 -32.37 8.93 -13.62
C CYS A 117 -31.09 8.21 -14.10
N ARG A 118 -30.50 8.68 -15.19
CA ARG A 118 -29.27 8.06 -15.74
C ARG A 118 -28.15 7.98 -14.69
N SER A 119 -27.92 9.05 -13.94
CA SER A 119 -26.88 9.12 -12.90
C SER A 119 -27.11 8.09 -11.79
N GLU A 120 -28.36 7.90 -11.38
CA GLU A 120 -28.73 6.86 -10.40
C GLU A 120 -28.54 5.45 -10.97
N ARG A 121 -28.76 5.23 -12.27
CA ARG A 121 -28.60 3.90 -12.87
C ARG A 121 -27.14 3.48 -13.02
N ILE A 122 -26.23 4.42 -13.26
CA ILE A 122 -24.80 4.13 -13.42
C ILE A 122 -24.05 4.09 -12.08
N ALA A 123 -24.59 4.74 -11.04
CA ALA A 123 -23.98 4.71 -9.71
C ALA A 123 -24.04 3.28 -9.14
N HIS A 124 -22.92 2.72 -8.72
CA HIS A 124 -22.93 1.38 -8.12
C HIS A 124 -23.75 1.40 -6.81
N PRO A 125 -24.69 0.46 -6.59
CA PRO A 125 -25.58 0.52 -5.42
C PRO A 125 -24.89 0.55 -4.06
N PHE A 126 -23.67 0.04 -4.00
CA PHE A 126 -22.90 -0.10 -2.78
C PHE A 126 -21.90 1.04 -2.55
N ILE A 127 -21.56 1.84 -3.56
CA ILE A 127 -20.65 2.99 -3.38
C ILE A 127 -21.49 4.18 -2.93
N SER A 128 -21.65 4.32 -1.62
CA SER A 128 -22.35 5.47 -1.02
C SER A 128 -21.49 6.72 -1.08
N LEU A 129 -22.13 7.90 -0.94
CA LEU A 129 -21.42 9.17 -0.78
C LEU A 129 -20.47 9.13 0.41
N GLU A 130 -20.87 8.48 1.50
CA GLU A 130 -20.08 8.33 2.72
C GLU A 130 -18.82 7.50 2.46
N THR A 131 -18.94 6.39 1.72
CA THR A 131 -17.76 5.60 1.30
C THR A 131 -16.82 6.44 0.45
N GLY A 132 -17.36 7.23 -0.49
CA GLY A 132 -16.57 8.15 -1.30
C GLY A 132 -15.84 9.21 -0.46
N GLN A 133 -16.49 9.79 0.53
CA GLN A 133 -15.89 10.76 1.46
C GLN A 133 -14.81 10.11 2.34
N ALA A 134 -15.07 8.91 2.88
CA ALA A 134 -14.11 8.16 3.68
C ALA A 134 -12.83 7.86 2.88
N MET A 135 -12.95 7.41 1.63
CA MET A 135 -11.81 7.18 0.74
C MET A 135 -11.03 8.45 0.44
N LEU A 136 -11.70 9.60 0.30
CA LEU A 136 -11.02 10.88 0.10
C LEU A 136 -10.22 11.30 1.34
N VAL A 137 -10.77 11.13 2.54
CA VAL A 137 -10.07 11.39 3.81
C VAL A 137 -8.85 10.49 3.95
N GLU A 138 -9.01 9.19 3.70
CA GLU A 138 -7.90 8.23 3.74
C GLU A 138 -6.80 8.58 2.74
N ARG A 139 -7.17 8.95 1.51
CA ARG A 139 -6.21 9.40 0.49
C ARG A 139 -5.42 10.63 0.94
N LEU A 140 -6.08 11.61 1.57
CA LEU A 140 -5.42 12.80 2.09
C LEU A 140 -4.47 12.48 3.25
N ALA A 141 -4.88 11.59 4.15
CA ALA A 141 -4.05 11.11 5.25
C ALA A 141 -2.79 10.38 4.76
N LEU A 142 -2.96 9.45 3.81
CA LEU A 142 -1.84 8.73 3.18
C LEU A 142 -0.87 9.67 2.46
N LYS A 143 -1.40 10.67 1.74
CA LYS A 143 -0.55 11.67 1.07
C LYS A 143 0.25 12.49 2.09
N SER A 144 -0.35 12.88 3.21
CA SER A 144 0.33 13.58 4.30
C SER A 144 1.45 12.72 4.92
N ALA A 145 1.15 11.46 5.24
CA ALA A 145 2.13 10.53 5.81
C ALA A 145 3.30 10.27 4.86
N LEU A 146 3.04 10.16 3.56
CA LEU A 146 4.07 9.98 2.55
C LEU A 146 4.99 11.21 2.45
N GLU A 147 4.44 12.41 2.48
CA GLU A 147 5.25 13.65 2.49
C GLU A 147 6.03 13.83 3.80
N GLN A 148 5.52 13.34 4.94
CA GLN A 148 6.27 13.28 6.19
C GLN A 148 7.44 12.30 6.09
N CYS A 149 7.20 11.09 5.59
CA CYS A 149 8.24 10.07 5.43
C CYS A 149 9.36 10.53 4.48
N LYS A 150 8.99 11.17 3.36
CA LYS A 150 9.98 11.79 2.44
C LYS A 150 10.85 12.84 3.13
N ARG A 151 10.25 13.68 4.00
CA ARG A 151 11.01 14.70 4.75
C ARG A 151 12.01 14.05 5.71
N GLN A 152 11.57 13.04 6.47
CA GLN A 152 12.45 12.30 7.38
C GLN A 152 13.59 11.60 6.64
N LEU A 153 13.31 11.05 5.45
CA LEU A 153 14.33 10.41 4.63
C LEU A 153 15.39 11.42 4.14
N ARG A 154 14.97 12.63 3.71
CA ARG A 154 15.92 13.69 3.34
C ARG A 154 16.77 14.13 4.52
N GLU A 155 16.16 14.32 5.69
CA GLU A 155 16.89 14.70 6.90
C GLU A 155 17.94 13.66 7.28
N LEU A 156 17.59 12.36 7.21
CA LEU A 156 18.55 11.28 7.43
C LEU A 156 19.65 11.24 6.37
N GLN A 157 19.34 11.51 5.10
CA GLN A 157 20.34 11.62 4.04
C GLN A 157 21.30 12.78 4.28
N ASP A 158 20.78 13.95 4.66
CA ASP A 158 21.58 15.13 4.99
C ASP A 158 22.50 14.86 6.19
N GLN A 159 21.99 14.18 7.23
CA GLN A 159 22.78 13.74 8.38
C GLN A 159 23.87 12.74 7.98
N HIS A 160 23.54 11.77 7.12
CA HIS A 160 24.51 10.79 6.63
C HIS A 160 25.63 11.47 5.84
N ASP A 161 25.29 12.38 4.92
CA ASP A 161 26.26 13.13 4.13
C ASP A 161 27.12 14.05 5.00
N ALA A 162 26.53 14.66 6.03
CA ALA A 162 27.27 15.46 7.01
C ALA A 162 28.27 14.60 7.81
N LEU A 163 27.86 13.40 8.24
CA LEU A 163 28.74 12.45 8.93
C LEU A 163 29.87 11.94 8.03
N LEU A 164 29.58 11.63 6.75
CA LEU A 164 30.61 11.27 5.78
C LEU A 164 31.65 12.39 5.61
N LYS A 165 31.19 13.64 5.46
CA LYS A 165 32.09 14.81 5.38
C LYS A 165 32.89 14.98 6.67
N GLN A 166 32.28 14.84 7.84
CA GLN A 166 33.01 14.88 9.11
C GLN A 166 34.04 13.77 9.22
N SER A 167 33.75 12.55 8.77
CA SER A 167 34.72 11.45 8.73
C SER A 167 35.88 11.70 7.76
N THR A 168 35.69 12.50 6.71
CA THR A 168 36.79 12.93 5.82
C THR A 168 37.60 14.09 6.38
N VAL A 169 37.05 14.88 7.31
CA VAL A 169 37.68 16.07 7.92
C VAL A 169 38.32 15.76 9.27
N ILE A 170 37.83 14.75 10.00
CA ILE A 170 38.60 14.09 11.04
C ILE A 170 39.79 13.47 10.29
N PRO A 171 41.02 13.99 10.45
CA PRO A 171 42.16 13.33 9.87
C PRO A 171 42.10 11.93 10.44
N ALA A 172 42.14 10.93 9.55
CA ALA A 172 42.17 9.55 9.96
C ALA A 172 43.10 9.48 11.17
N CYS A 173 42.57 9.06 12.33
CA CYS A 173 43.40 8.60 13.44
C CYS A 173 44.02 7.24 13.03
N ALA A 174 44.49 7.17 11.79
CA ALA A 174 45.15 6.08 11.13
C ALA A 174 46.49 6.67 10.71
N GLN A 175 47.40 6.55 11.67
CA GLN A 175 48.83 6.61 11.47
C GLN A 175 49.30 8.01 11.07
N CYS A 176 49.76 8.80 12.05
CA CYS A 176 50.96 9.56 11.76
C CYS A 176 51.94 8.55 11.16
N PRO A 177 52.34 8.62 9.88
CA PRO A 177 53.51 7.88 9.47
C PRO A 177 54.57 8.37 10.44
N ILE A 178 55.17 7.43 11.18
CA ILE A 178 56.42 7.73 11.86
C ILE A 178 57.25 8.37 10.74
N SER A 179 57.54 9.66 10.82
CA SER A 179 58.25 10.38 9.75
C SER A 179 59.44 9.50 9.35
N ASP A 180 59.77 9.40 8.06
CA ASP A 180 60.91 8.59 7.60
C ASP A 180 62.18 8.82 8.45
N ARG A 181 62.31 10.05 8.98
CA ARG A 181 63.32 10.43 9.97
C ARG A 181 63.20 9.68 11.30
N ALA A 182 62.02 9.63 11.92
CA ALA A 182 61.79 8.92 13.17
C ALA A 182 61.88 7.39 13.00
N GLU A 183 61.45 6.83 11.87
CA GLU A 183 61.61 5.39 11.61
C GLU A 183 63.10 5.06 11.47
N ALA A 184 63.87 5.89 10.74
CA ALA A 184 65.32 5.76 10.67
C ALA A 184 65.97 5.88 12.05
N THR A 185 65.54 6.82 12.90
CA THR A 185 66.03 6.95 14.28
C THR A 185 65.76 5.69 15.09
N TYR A 186 64.55 5.12 15.06
CA TYR A 186 64.23 3.89 15.78
C TYR A 186 65.04 2.70 15.27
N LEU A 187 65.19 2.57 13.95
CA LEU A 187 66.01 1.51 13.36
C LEU A 187 67.49 1.65 13.70
N HIS A 188 68.02 2.87 13.82
CA HIS A 188 69.38 3.10 14.30
C HIS A 188 69.53 2.70 15.77
N ILE A 189 68.60 3.11 16.65
CA ILE A 189 68.63 2.74 18.07
C ILE A 189 68.56 1.22 18.24
N ILE A 190 67.66 0.55 17.52
CA ILE A 190 67.56 -0.92 17.54
C ILE A 190 68.86 -1.54 17.02
N GLY A 191 69.40 -1.03 15.92
CA GLY A 191 70.64 -1.52 15.32
C GLY A 191 71.84 -1.41 16.27
N THR A 192 72.02 -0.25 16.91
CA THR A 192 73.13 -0.02 17.84
C THR A 192 72.97 -0.84 19.11
N MET A 193 71.74 -1.01 19.60
CA MET A 193 71.48 -1.88 20.74
C MET A 193 71.81 -3.34 20.40
N LEU A 194 71.46 -3.83 19.21
CA LEU A 194 71.84 -5.17 18.76
C LEU A 194 73.35 -5.34 18.64
N GLU A 195 74.06 -4.33 18.12
CA GLU A 195 75.53 -4.36 18.01
C GLU A 195 76.21 -4.34 19.38
N LEU A 196 75.70 -3.54 20.33
CA LEU A 196 76.17 -3.52 21.71
C LEU A 196 75.91 -4.85 22.42
N MET A 197 74.69 -5.38 22.34
CA MET A 197 74.32 -6.63 23.02
C MET A 197 75.16 -7.82 22.52
N LEU A 198 75.51 -7.84 21.23
CA LEU A 198 76.33 -8.89 20.63
C LEU A 198 77.83 -8.55 20.60
N GLY A 199 78.19 -7.37 21.11
CA GLY A 199 79.53 -6.85 21.15
C GLY A 199 80.30 -7.27 22.40
N GLN A 200 81.56 -6.83 22.46
CA GLN A 200 82.48 -7.14 23.55
C GLN A 200 83.25 -5.86 23.91
N SER A 201 83.68 -5.75 25.17
CA SER A 201 84.57 -4.69 25.61
C SER A 201 85.94 -4.80 24.93
N PRO A 202 86.76 -3.72 24.91
CA PRO A 202 88.13 -3.77 24.39
C PRO A 202 89.02 -4.85 25.05
N SER A 203 88.66 -5.27 26.26
CA SER A 203 89.33 -6.34 27.01
C SER A 203 88.78 -7.75 26.71
N GLY A 204 87.85 -7.89 25.77
CA GLY A 204 87.27 -9.17 25.33
C GLY A 204 86.07 -9.67 26.14
N THR A 205 85.52 -8.88 27.07
CA THR A 205 84.34 -9.29 27.87
C THR A 205 83.06 -9.00 27.10
N PRO A 206 82.19 -9.99 26.82
CA PRO A 206 80.89 -9.74 26.17
C PRO A 206 80.01 -8.77 26.96
N TYR A 207 79.30 -7.89 26.28
CA TYR A 207 78.39 -6.93 26.93
C TYR A 207 77.06 -7.55 27.37
N SER A 208 76.65 -8.69 26.79
CA SER A 208 75.47 -9.42 27.20
C SER A 208 75.71 -10.94 27.18
N SER A 209 74.80 -11.69 27.80
CA SER A 209 74.78 -13.16 27.75
C SER A 209 74.25 -13.72 26.42
N PHE A 210 73.71 -12.88 25.54
CA PHE A 210 73.21 -13.28 24.22
C PHE A 210 74.36 -13.35 23.21
N ASN A 211 74.38 -14.44 22.43
CA ASN A 211 75.44 -14.70 21.44
C ASN A 211 74.95 -14.56 19.98
N SER A 212 73.64 -14.37 19.77
CA SER A 212 73.03 -14.29 18.43
C SER A 212 71.75 -13.49 18.43
N GLN A 213 71.37 -12.96 17.26
CA GLN A 213 70.10 -12.23 17.10
C GLN A 213 68.88 -13.13 17.35
N GLU A 214 68.98 -14.41 16.99
CA GLU A 214 67.92 -15.41 17.24
C GLU A 214 67.70 -15.63 18.74
N SER A 215 68.78 -15.68 19.53
CA SER A 215 68.66 -15.80 20.99
C SER A 215 67.97 -14.58 21.62
N ILE A 216 68.21 -13.38 21.10
CA ILE A 216 67.54 -12.15 21.53
C ILE A 216 66.06 -12.18 21.13
N ALA A 217 65.75 -12.54 19.87
CA ALA A 217 64.37 -12.63 19.39
C ALA A 217 63.55 -13.64 20.19
N THR A 218 64.13 -14.82 20.46
CA THR A 218 63.49 -15.88 21.25
C THR A 218 63.19 -15.40 22.66
N ALA A 219 64.14 -14.73 23.31
CA ALA A 219 63.93 -14.16 24.65
C ALA A 219 62.84 -13.08 24.64
N MET A 220 62.81 -12.20 23.63
CA MET A 220 61.75 -11.18 23.51
C MET A 220 60.37 -11.80 23.33
N ILE A 221 60.23 -12.85 22.54
CA ILE A 221 58.95 -13.55 22.34
C ILE A 221 58.53 -14.26 23.63
N ALA A 222 59.47 -14.92 24.32
CA ALA A 222 59.18 -15.62 25.56
C ALA A 222 58.69 -14.68 26.68
N HIS A 223 59.21 -13.45 26.74
CA HIS A 223 58.85 -12.48 27.79
C HIS A 223 57.73 -11.51 27.38
N HIS A 224 57.56 -11.22 26.09
CA HIS A 224 56.68 -10.15 25.59
C HIS A 224 55.84 -10.51 24.35
N GLY A 225 55.66 -11.79 24.06
CA GLY A 225 54.96 -12.26 22.86
C GLY A 225 53.48 -11.87 22.72
N GLU A 226 52.83 -11.42 23.80
CA GLU A 226 51.45 -10.91 23.78
C GLU A 226 51.34 -9.51 23.17
N LEU A 227 52.46 -8.78 23.05
CA LEU A 227 52.48 -7.45 22.46
C LEU A 227 52.41 -7.52 20.93
N MET A 228 51.52 -6.73 20.35
CA MET A 228 51.39 -6.60 18.89
C MET A 228 52.75 -6.26 18.26
N GLY A 229 53.19 -7.06 17.29
CA GLY A 229 54.45 -6.87 16.58
C GLY A 229 55.66 -7.61 17.16
N ILE A 230 55.53 -8.26 18.31
CA ILE A 230 56.58 -9.12 18.90
C ILE A 230 56.36 -10.57 18.45
N THR A 231 56.53 -10.81 17.14
CA THR A 231 56.51 -12.15 16.54
C THR A 231 57.85 -12.46 15.89
N ASP A 232 58.22 -13.75 15.81
CA ASP A 232 59.50 -14.19 15.24
C ASP A 232 59.77 -13.57 13.85
N ARG A 233 58.79 -13.69 12.95
CA ARG A 233 58.84 -13.08 11.61
C ARG A 233 59.07 -11.57 11.64
N THR A 234 58.41 -10.85 12.55
CA THR A 234 58.49 -9.38 12.63
C THR A 234 59.83 -8.93 13.18
N LEU A 235 60.29 -9.58 14.25
CA LEU A 235 61.57 -9.29 14.89
C LEU A 235 62.75 -9.56 13.95
N GLN A 236 62.77 -10.72 13.28
CA GLN A 236 63.80 -11.03 12.29
C GLN A 236 63.86 -9.99 11.18
N ALA A 237 62.70 -9.60 10.63
CA ALA A 237 62.63 -8.58 9.59
C ALA A 237 63.14 -7.22 10.09
N LYS A 238 62.72 -6.77 11.29
CA LYS A 238 63.14 -5.49 11.86
C LYS A 238 64.60 -5.46 12.28
N PHE A 239 65.14 -6.53 12.84
CA PHE A 239 66.56 -6.65 13.17
C PHE A 239 67.45 -6.61 11.91
N ALA A 240 67.04 -7.32 10.86
CA ALA A 240 67.74 -7.28 9.58
C ALA A 240 67.65 -5.88 8.92
N GLN A 241 66.52 -5.20 9.03
CA GLN A 241 66.34 -3.83 8.54
C GLN A 241 67.22 -2.84 9.32
N ALA A 242 67.20 -2.91 10.65
CA ALA A 242 67.98 -2.06 11.55
C ALA A 242 69.48 -2.18 11.29
N ARG A 243 70.01 -3.41 11.17
CA ARG A 243 71.43 -3.65 10.88
C ARG A 243 71.85 -3.12 9.50
N ARG A 244 71.00 -3.30 8.47
CA ARG A 244 71.28 -2.76 7.13
C ARG A 244 71.34 -1.24 7.15
N LYS A 245 70.41 -0.58 7.84
CA LYS A 245 70.38 0.87 7.99
C LYS A 245 71.59 1.39 8.77
N LEU A 246 71.94 0.76 9.88
CA LEU A 246 73.11 1.13 10.67
C LEU A 246 74.41 1.00 9.86
N ARG A 247 74.62 -0.13 9.16
CA ARG A 247 75.79 -0.32 8.29
C ARG A 247 75.90 0.73 7.21
N ALA A 248 74.78 1.10 6.59
CA ALA A 248 74.74 2.15 5.58
C ALA A 248 75.00 3.56 6.13
N ALA A 249 74.84 3.78 7.44
CA ALA A 249 75.12 5.05 8.11
C ALA A 249 76.55 5.14 8.69
N VAL A 250 77.20 4.01 8.92
CA VAL A 250 78.55 3.89 9.50
C VAL A 250 79.63 3.61 8.43
N SER A 251 79.23 3.23 7.21
CA SER A 251 80.12 3.10 6.04
C SER A 251 80.28 4.43 5.32
#